data_AF-A0A8X6NSA5-F1
#
_entry.id   AF-A0A8X6NSA5-F1
#
_cell.length_a   1.000
_cell.length_b   1.000
_cell.length_c   1.000
_cell.angle_alpha   90.00
_cell.angle_beta   90.00
_cell.angle_gamma   90.00
#
_symmetry.space_group_name_H-M   'P 1'
#
loop_
_entity.id
_entity.type
_entity.pdbx_description
1 polymer ?
#
loop_
_entity_poly.entity_id
_entity_poly.type
_entity_poly.pdbx_seq_one_letter_code
_entity_poly.pdbx_strand_id
1 'polypeptide(L)'
;MFSFRLPLFGFISLIVIECWLSTTADESGNTAISSHIFNDPTFWKFFKLHIQSKAWNCNFPTNLLMDTLEEDSNLYMNDTLFRQRRHGALKWVHNDTLWITLVLGACKEIANNLPGIHTKELRDLHMMEAFEDYVDHIDYFSKVASVMKAKGQTVHVFSQDFSHIHDIDKLDPIMMVGYSERFEDNVSTSVWNQCVERHTTVNPHHQAHCLWHDCCLDKKGCFFCDDIRIKALREMVCDKVSRRVQKNLGGHMSDKMWDVEVTYFKGLSEEWLQKAMELMHSLKNDVDKN
;
A
#
# COMPACT_ATOMS: atom_id res chain seq x y z
N MET A 1 -31.11 -68.00 4.91
CA MET A 1 -30.83 -68.42 6.30
C MET A 1 -29.78 -67.46 6.84
N PHE A 2 -30.15 -66.38 7.55
CA PHE A 2 -30.32 -66.31 9.02
C PHE A 2 -29.11 -66.92 9.77
N SER A 3 -28.45 -66.29 10.76
CA SER A 3 -28.81 -65.15 11.61
C SER A 3 -27.59 -64.76 12.46
N PHE A 4 -27.39 -63.46 12.69
CA PHE A 4 -26.93 -62.76 13.90
C PHE A 4 -25.76 -63.28 14.77
N ARG A 5 -24.81 -62.36 15.08
CA ARG A 5 -24.62 -61.74 16.42
C ARG A 5 -23.63 -60.55 16.37
N LEU A 6 -24.09 -59.41 16.88
CA LEU A 6 -23.32 -58.23 17.37
C LEU A 6 -23.09 -58.44 18.90
N PRO A 7 -22.13 -57.79 19.60
CA PRO A 7 -22.26 -56.35 19.93
C PRO A 7 -20.97 -55.52 20.28
N LEU A 8 -21.18 -54.20 20.25
CA LEU A 8 -20.75 -53.10 21.16
C LEU A 8 -19.28 -52.69 21.45
N PHE A 9 -19.19 -51.36 21.67
CA PHE A 9 -18.13 -50.47 22.21
C PHE A 9 -17.10 -49.95 21.18
N GLY A 10 -16.96 -48.65 20.92
CA GLY A 10 -17.51 -47.47 21.61
C GLY A 10 -17.40 -46.17 20.80
N PHE A 11 -18.28 -45.23 21.15
CA PHE A 11 -18.18 -43.80 20.87
C PHE A 11 -16.88 -43.24 21.47
N ILE A 12 -16.18 -42.35 20.75
CA ILE A 12 -15.62 -41.08 21.27
C ILE A 12 -15.29 -40.18 20.07
N SER A 13 -15.73 -38.93 20.21
CA SER A 13 -15.64 -37.79 19.32
C SER A 13 -14.20 -37.46 18.88
N LEU A 14 -13.99 -37.19 17.59
CA LEU A 14 -12.83 -36.42 17.12
C LEU A 14 -13.21 -34.94 17.16
N ILE A 15 -12.88 -34.32 18.29
CA ILE A 15 -12.89 -32.88 18.51
C ILE A 15 -11.74 -32.27 17.70
N VAL A 16 -12.07 -31.26 16.91
CA VAL A 16 -11.15 -30.28 16.32
C VAL A 16 -10.41 -29.60 17.46
N ILE A 17 -9.10 -29.80 17.55
CA ILE A 17 -8.25 -28.98 18.41
C ILE A 17 -7.49 -28.03 17.49
N GLU A 18 -8.03 -26.82 17.39
CA GLU A 18 -7.27 -25.62 17.06
C GLU A 18 -6.16 -25.46 18.09
N CYS A 19 -4.90 -25.60 17.65
CA CYS A 19 -3.78 -25.28 18.49
C CYS A 19 -3.60 -23.75 18.48
N TRP A 20 -4.08 -23.14 19.55
CA TRP A 20 -3.68 -21.82 20.00
C TRP A 20 -2.16 -21.80 20.22
N LEU A 21 -1.46 -20.94 19.48
CA LEU A 21 -0.18 -20.41 19.93
C LEU A 21 -0.43 -18.98 20.41
N SER A 22 -0.65 -18.87 21.71
CA SER A 22 -0.37 -17.65 22.47
C SER A 22 1.05 -17.21 22.16
N THR A 23 1.20 -16.02 21.59
CA THR A 23 2.46 -15.30 21.62
C THR A 23 2.38 -14.30 22.77
N THR A 24 2.88 -14.74 23.92
CA THR A 24 3.27 -13.84 25.00
C THR A 24 4.44 -12.99 24.49
N ALA A 25 4.31 -11.68 24.66
CA ALA A 25 5.42 -10.75 24.47
C ALA A 25 6.57 -11.13 25.41
N ASP A 26 7.77 -11.23 24.85
CA ASP A 26 9.00 -11.25 25.64
C ASP A 26 9.74 -9.93 25.41
N GLU A 27 9.94 -9.20 26.50
CA GLU A 27 10.87 -8.09 26.66
C GLU A 27 12.32 -8.61 26.59
N SER A 28 12.74 -9.15 25.45
CA SER A 28 14.16 -9.27 25.11
C SER A 28 14.29 -9.62 23.64
N GLY A 29 15.14 -8.87 22.93
CA GLY A 29 15.32 -8.99 21.50
C GLY A 29 15.60 -10.41 21.05
N ASN A 30 14.60 -11.04 20.45
CA ASN A 30 14.77 -12.01 19.40
C ASN A 30 13.62 -11.80 18.43
N THR A 31 13.92 -11.05 17.37
CA THR A 31 13.03 -10.82 16.25
C THR A 31 12.67 -12.18 15.65
N ALA A 32 11.45 -12.67 15.94
CA ALA A 32 10.76 -13.48 14.96
C ALA A 32 10.88 -12.72 13.66
N ILE A 33 11.50 -13.31 12.63
CA ILE A 33 11.57 -12.73 11.29
C ILE A 33 10.14 -12.31 10.99
N SER A 34 9.87 -11.02 11.05
CA SER A 34 8.60 -10.49 10.58
C SER A 34 8.60 -10.84 9.10
N SER A 35 7.90 -11.91 8.72
CA SER A 35 7.82 -12.32 7.33
C SER A 35 7.19 -11.16 6.57
N HIS A 36 7.99 -10.49 5.76
CA HIS A 36 7.52 -9.40 4.91
C HIS A 36 6.29 -9.86 4.11
N ILE A 37 5.30 -9.00 3.91
CA ILE A 37 4.02 -9.36 3.28
C ILE A 37 4.18 -10.02 1.90
N PHE A 38 5.21 -9.67 1.11
CA PHE A 38 5.49 -10.32 -0.16
C PHE A 38 6.02 -11.76 -0.01
N ASN A 39 6.40 -12.19 1.19
CA ASN A 39 6.72 -13.58 1.52
C ASN A 39 5.51 -14.39 2.01
N ASP A 40 4.38 -13.76 2.33
CA ASP A 40 3.13 -14.47 2.54
C ASP A 40 2.63 -15.09 1.22
N PRO A 41 2.43 -16.43 1.13
CA PRO A 41 2.05 -17.07 -0.13
C PRO A 41 0.68 -16.63 -0.66
N THR A 42 -0.25 -16.29 0.22
CA THR A 42 -1.62 -15.90 -0.16
C THR A 42 -1.59 -14.52 -0.81
N PHE A 43 -0.96 -13.56 -0.12
CA PHE A 43 -0.73 -12.22 -0.64
C PHE A 43 0.12 -12.25 -1.91
N TRP A 44 1.21 -13.02 -1.94
CA TRP A 44 2.06 -13.10 -3.13
C TRP A 44 1.30 -13.58 -4.37
N LYS A 45 0.47 -14.62 -4.22
CA LYS A 45 -0.38 -15.11 -5.30
C LYS A 45 -1.36 -14.04 -5.78
N PHE A 46 -2.00 -13.33 -4.85
CA PHE A 46 -2.95 -12.26 -5.12
C PHE A 46 -2.29 -11.06 -5.80
N PHE A 47 -1.16 -10.60 -5.26
CA PHE A 47 -0.33 -9.53 -5.83
C PHE A 47 0.10 -9.85 -7.25
N LYS A 48 0.65 -11.05 -7.49
CA LYS A 48 1.08 -11.47 -8.82
C LYS A 48 -0.05 -11.43 -9.84
N LEU A 49 -1.26 -11.86 -9.47
CA LEU A 49 -2.43 -11.80 -10.34
C LEU A 49 -2.72 -10.35 -10.78
N HIS A 50 -2.73 -9.40 -9.84
CA HIS A 50 -3.03 -8.01 -10.14
C HIS A 50 -1.92 -7.28 -10.89
N ILE A 51 -0.65 -7.63 -10.65
CA ILE A 51 0.47 -7.13 -11.46
C ILE A 51 0.37 -7.64 -12.89
N GLN A 52 0.03 -8.92 -13.09
CA GLN A 52 -0.14 -9.52 -14.41
C GLN A 52 -1.38 -9.00 -15.15
N SER A 53 -2.45 -8.66 -14.43
CA SER A 53 -3.63 -8.01 -15.00
C SER A 53 -3.45 -6.51 -15.22
N LYS A 54 -2.27 -5.96 -14.93
CA LYS A 54 -1.91 -4.55 -15.10
C LYS A 54 -2.77 -3.58 -14.29
N ALA A 55 -3.24 -3.98 -13.11
CA ALA A 55 -4.02 -3.09 -12.25
C ALA A 55 -3.21 -1.88 -11.73
N TRP A 56 -1.90 -1.85 -11.95
CA TRP A 56 -1.01 -0.70 -11.71
C TRP A 56 -1.09 0.36 -12.82
N ASN A 57 -1.56 0.03 -14.03
CA ASN A 57 -1.48 0.92 -15.18
C ASN A 57 -2.40 2.13 -15.02
N CYS A 58 -1.81 3.32 -15.03
CA CYS A 58 -2.52 4.57 -14.81
C CYS A 58 -3.11 5.16 -16.11
N ASN A 59 -2.81 4.58 -17.27
CA ASN A 59 -3.15 5.03 -18.62
C ASN A 59 -2.59 6.43 -18.94
N PHE A 60 -1.39 6.74 -18.45
CA PHE A 60 -0.68 7.95 -18.88
C PHE A 60 -0.34 7.89 -20.38
N PRO A 61 -0.24 9.05 -21.07
CA PRO A 61 0.29 9.09 -22.43
C PRO A 61 1.71 8.49 -22.47
N THR A 62 1.93 7.54 -23.38
CA THR A 62 3.23 6.83 -23.46
C THR A 62 4.43 7.75 -23.76
N ASN A 63 4.18 8.94 -24.31
CA ASN A 63 5.17 9.96 -24.63
C ASN A 63 5.33 11.03 -23.53
N LEU A 64 4.57 10.97 -22.43
CA LEU A 64 4.56 11.99 -21.38
C LEU A 64 5.96 12.32 -20.84
N LEU A 65 6.80 11.31 -20.62
CA LEU A 65 8.18 11.51 -20.12
C LEU A 65 9.05 12.32 -21.08
N MET A 66 8.82 12.19 -22.38
CA MET A 66 9.60 12.86 -23.43
C MET A 66 9.01 14.22 -23.79
N ASP A 67 7.68 14.34 -23.85
CA ASP A 67 6.98 15.59 -24.15
C ASP A 67 7.32 16.70 -23.15
N THR A 68 7.52 16.33 -21.88
CA THR A 68 7.84 17.26 -20.77
C THR A 68 9.33 17.37 -20.47
N LEU A 69 10.19 16.63 -21.18
CA LEU A 69 11.60 16.45 -20.84
C LEU A 69 12.36 17.78 -20.78
N GLU A 70 12.22 18.60 -21.83
CA GLU A 70 12.98 19.85 -21.93
C GLU A 70 12.52 20.89 -20.91
N GLU A 71 11.20 21.01 -20.69
CA GLU A 71 10.65 21.90 -19.68
C GLU A 71 11.19 21.55 -18.29
N ASP A 72 11.04 20.29 -17.88
CA ASP A 72 11.43 19.81 -16.56
C ASP A 72 12.95 19.79 -16.37
N SER A 73 13.74 19.61 -17.44
CA SER A 73 15.21 19.64 -17.34
C SER A 73 15.74 20.98 -16.83
N ASN A 74 15.05 22.09 -17.11
CA ASN A 74 15.44 23.43 -16.67
C ASN A 74 15.34 23.61 -15.14
N LEU A 75 14.67 22.69 -14.44
CA LEU A 75 14.59 22.68 -12.98
C LEU A 75 15.86 22.14 -12.31
N TYR A 76 16.77 21.53 -13.09
CA TYR A 76 17.99 20.90 -12.60
C TYR A 76 19.23 21.72 -12.96
N MET A 77 20.16 21.86 -12.02
CA MET A 77 21.50 22.39 -12.32
C MET A 77 22.32 21.40 -13.16
N ASN A 78 22.08 20.10 -12.96
CA ASN A 78 22.65 19.01 -13.75
C ASN A 78 21.53 17.99 -13.99
N ASP A 79 21.09 17.89 -15.24
CA ASP A 79 19.97 17.06 -15.68
C ASP A 79 20.39 15.68 -16.19
N THR A 80 21.68 15.31 -16.06
CA THR A 80 22.21 14.05 -16.63
C THR A 80 21.47 12.82 -16.09
N LEU A 81 21.35 12.70 -14.77
CA LEU A 81 20.66 11.58 -14.12
C LEU A 81 19.16 11.60 -14.42
N PHE A 82 18.54 12.78 -14.39
CA PHE A 82 17.15 13.00 -14.76
C PHE A 82 16.84 12.51 -16.18
N ARG A 83 17.64 12.92 -17.17
CA ARG A 83 17.50 12.46 -18.56
C ARG A 83 17.74 10.97 -18.68
N GLN A 84 18.79 10.44 -18.03
CA GLN A 84 19.07 9.01 -18.03
C GLN A 84 17.89 8.20 -17.48
N ARG A 85 17.32 8.61 -16.34
CA ARG A 85 16.14 7.97 -15.72
C ARG A 85 14.96 7.94 -16.69
N ARG A 86 14.58 9.10 -17.24
CA ARG A 86 13.43 9.20 -18.16
C ARG A 86 13.61 8.36 -19.42
N HIS A 87 14.76 8.43 -20.09
CA HIS A 87 15.03 7.60 -21.27
C HIS A 87 15.09 6.11 -20.92
N GLY A 88 15.73 5.77 -19.80
CA GLY A 88 15.84 4.40 -19.32
C GLY A 88 14.49 3.77 -19.01
N ALA A 89 13.55 4.52 -18.43
CA ALA A 89 12.21 4.05 -18.10
C ALA A 89 11.31 3.78 -19.33
N LEU A 90 11.59 4.37 -20.50
CA LEU A 90 10.80 4.15 -21.71
C LEU A 90 10.71 2.68 -22.12
N LYS A 91 11.75 1.88 -21.85
CA LYS A 91 11.71 0.44 -22.14
C LYS A 91 10.59 -0.27 -21.38
N TRP A 92 10.19 0.22 -20.20
CA TRP A 92 9.11 -0.35 -19.41
C TRP A 92 7.75 0.23 -19.80
N VAL A 93 7.69 1.53 -20.12
CA VAL A 93 6.47 2.18 -20.67
C VAL A 93 6.01 1.49 -21.97
N HIS A 94 6.95 1.00 -22.78
CA HIS A 94 6.64 0.32 -24.05
C HIS A 94 6.63 -1.22 -23.96
N ASN A 95 6.95 -1.80 -22.80
CA ASN A 95 7.03 -3.25 -22.64
C ASN A 95 6.59 -3.70 -21.24
N ASP A 96 5.29 -3.95 -21.10
CA ASP A 96 4.68 -4.41 -19.86
C ASP A 96 5.27 -5.71 -19.34
N THR A 97 5.69 -6.62 -20.23
CA THR A 97 6.28 -7.91 -19.81
C THR A 97 7.59 -7.70 -19.06
N LEU A 98 8.42 -6.77 -19.54
CA LEU A 98 9.67 -6.40 -18.89
C LEU A 98 9.40 -5.72 -17.54
N TRP A 99 8.45 -4.79 -17.50
CA TRP A 99 8.06 -4.12 -16.27
C TRP A 99 7.50 -5.06 -15.22
N ILE A 100 6.55 -5.94 -15.59
CA ILE A 100 5.98 -6.97 -14.70
C ILE A 100 7.07 -7.86 -14.12
N THR A 101 8.03 -8.28 -14.95
CA THR A 101 9.15 -9.12 -14.52
C THR A 101 10.02 -8.38 -13.51
N LEU A 102 10.34 -7.12 -13.78
CA LEU A 102 11.10 -6.27 -12.87
C LEU A 102 10.38 -6.05 -11.53
N VAL A 103 9.11 -5.65 -11.54
CA VAL A 103 8.31 -5.39 -10.33
C VAL A 103 8.26 -6.64 -9.44
N LEU A 104 7.88 -7.79 -10.01
CA LEU A 104 7.77 -9.03 -9.24
C LEU A 104 9.14 -9.47 -8.69
N GLY A 105 10.19 -9.35 -9.50
CA GLY A 105 11.56 -9.66 -9.10
C GLY A 105 12.04 -8.76 -7.96
N ALA A 106 11.90 -7.44 -8.12
CA ALA A 106 12.36 -6.45 -7.16
C ALA A 106 11.61 -6.56 -5.81
N CYS A 107 10.29 -6.75 -5.81
CA CYS A 107 9.54 -6.98 -4.57
C CYS A 107 10.07 -8.20 -3.80
N LYS A 108 10.46 -9.28 -4.49
CA LYS A 108 11.03 -10.48 -3.84
C LYS A 108 12.47 -10.29 -3.38
N GLU A 109 13.28 -9.58 -4.15
CA GLU A 109 14.66 -9.23 -3.75
C GLU A 109 14.65 -8.38 -2.48
N ILE A 110 13.79 -7.34 -2.41
CA ILE A 110 13.63 -6.48 -1.23
C ILE A 110 13.08 -7.27 -0.05
N ALA A 111 11.98 -8.01 -0.23
CA ALA A 111 11.35 -8.75 0.86
C ALA A 111 12.24 -9.82 1.50
N ASN A 112 13.26 -10.30 0.78
CA ASN A 112 14.23 -11.26 1.29
C ASN A 112 15.54 -10.62 1.73
N ASN A 113 15.70 -9.29 1.61
CA ASN A 113 16.96 -8.60 1.81
C ASN A 113 18.11 -9.20 0.97
N LEU A 114 17.80 -9.60 -0.27
CA LEU A 114 18.74 -10.20 -1.22
C LEU A 114 18.73 -9.40 -2.53
N PRO A 115 19.51 -8.31 -2.62
CA PRO A 115 19.61 -7.51 -3.83
C PRO A 115 20.09 -8.35 -5.01
N GLY A 116 19.47 -8.17 -6.17
CA GLY A 116 19.76 -8.91 -7.39
C GLY A 116 19.67 -8.02 -8.63
N ILE A 117 19.33 -8.64 -9.77
CA ILE A 117 19.34 -7.95 -11.06
C ILE A 117 18.23 -6.91 -11.16
N HIS A 118 17.08 -7.16 -10.55
CA HIS A 118 15.90 -6.29 -10.68
C HIS A 118 16.06 -5.00 -9.87
N THR A 119 16.47 -5.12 -8.61
CA THR A 119 16.78 -3.99 -7.73
C THR A 119 18.01 -3.21 -8.21
N LYS A 120 19.00 -3.88 -8.83
CA LYS A 120 20.10 -3.19 -9.49
C LYS A 120 19.62 -2.30 -10.63
N GLU A 121 18.70 -2.78 -11.47
CA GLU A 121 18.19 -2.00 -12.60
C GLU A 121 17.41 -0.75 -12.15
N LEU A 122 16.66 -0.83 -11.05
CA LEU A 122 16.03 0.33 -10.42
C LEU A 122 17.06 1.31 -9.85
N ARG A 123 18.11 0.80 -9.20
CA ARG A 123 19.20 1.62 -8.65
C ARG A 123 19.98 2.35 -9.72
N ASP A 124 20.31 1.68 -10.83
CA ASP A 124 21.08 2.25 -11.94
C ASP A 124 20.33 3.42 -12.62
N LEU A 125 19.01 3.50 -12.42
CA LEU A 125 18.17 4.59 -12.89
C LEU A 125 17.67 5.52 -11.77
N HIS A 126 18.19 5.38 -10.55
CA HIS A 126 17.77 6.18 -9.39
C HIS A 126 16.24 6.18 -9.19
N MET A 127 15.68 4.98 -9.07
CA MET A 127 14.27 4.76 -8.71
C MET A 127 14.11 3.74 -7.57
N MET A 128 15.22 3.33 -6.96
CA MET A 128 15.20 2.29 -5.94
C MET A 128 14.53 2.78 -4.65
N GLU A 129 14.77 4.03 -4.23
CA GLU A 129 14.21 4.53 -2.97
C GLU A 129 12.69 4.69 -3.07
N ALA A 130 12.19 5.20 -4.21
CA ALA A 130 10.76 5.27 -4.48
C ALA A 130 10.10 3.88 -4.53
N PHE A 131 10.77 2.89 -5.12
CA PHE A 131 10.27 1.52 -5.20
C PHE A 131 10.27 0.82 -3.83
N GLU A 132 11.36 0.92 -3.06
CA GLU A 132 11.46 0.40 -1.69
C GLU A 132 10.41 1.04 -0.79
N ASP A 133 10.18 2.36 -0.91
CA ASP A 133 9.16 3.05 -0.14
C ASP A 133 7.77 2.44 -0.34
N TYR A 134 7.41 2.11 -1.59
CA TYR A 134 6.17 1.41 -1.89
C TYR A 134 6.16 0.01 -1.24
N VAL A 135 7.19 -0.80 -1.47
CA VAL A 135 7.25 -2.19 -0.98
C VAL A 135 7.11 -2.25 0.54
N ASP A 136 7.87 -1.41 1.25
CA ASP A 136 7.81 -1.30 2.71
C ASP A 136 6.46 -0.78 3.18
N HIS A 137 5.90 0.23 2.50
CA HIS A 137 4.60 0.78 2.88
C HIS A 137 3.50 -0.26 2.81
N ILE A 138 3.47 -1.13 1.79
CA ILE A 138 2.49 -2.23 1.71
C ILE A 138 2.64 -3.21 2.87
N ASP A 139 3.89 -3.49 3.31
CA ASP A 139 4.15 -4.33 4.48
C ASP A 139 3.61 -3.72 5.77
N TYR A 140 3.94 -2.45 6.05
CA TYR A 140 3.45 -1.76 7.23
C TYR A 140 1.94 -1.53 7.17
N PHE A 141 1.39 -1.22 6.00
CA PHE A 141 -0.05 -1.10 5.80
C PHE A 141 -0.76 -2.40 6.17
N SER A 142 -0.25 -3.55 5.71
CA SER A 142 -0.80 -4.86 6.04
C SER A 142 -0.74 -5.17 7.54
N LYS A 143 0.37 -4.83 8.20
CA LYS A 143 0.53 -4.98 9.65
C LYS A 143 -0.46 -4.12 10.43
N VAL A 144 -0.59 -2.84 10.08
CA VAL A 144 -1.55 -1.93 10.72
C VAL A 144 -2.99 -2.36 10.46
N ALA A 145 -3.33 -2.74 9.23
CA ALA A 145 -4.64 -3.25 8.87
C ALA A 145 -5.02 -4.51 9.69
N SER A 146 -4.04 -5.38 9.96
CA SER A 146 -4.23 -6.56 10.82
C SER A 146 -4.54 -6.17 12.27
N VAL A 147 -3.83 -5.18 12.83
CA VAL A 147 -4.11 -4.64 14.17
C VAL A 147 -5.50 -3.99 14.22
N MET A 148 -5.86 -3.18 13.22
CA MET A 148 -7.18 -2.55 13.14
C MET A 148 -8.28 -3.60 13.04
N LYS A 149 -8.09 -4.65 12.23
CA LYS A 149 -9.04 -5.78 12.12
C LYS A 149 -9.24 -6.49 13.46
N ALA A 150 -8.17 -6.75 14.20
CA ALA A 150 -8.26 -7.37 15.53
C ALA A 150 -9.06 -6.51 16.53
N LYS A 151 -9.07 -5.19 16.33
CA LYS A 151 -9.86 -4.21 17.10
C LYS A 151 -11.25 -3.93 16.48
N GLY A 152 -11.72 -4.79 15.57
CA GLY A 152 -13.05 -4.67 14.95
C GLY A 152 -13.16 -3.58 13.87
N GLN A 153 -12.06 -2.97 13.45
CA GLN A 153 -12.01 -1.94 12.41
C GLN A 153 -11.39 -2.50 11.13
N THR A 154 -12.14 -3.30 10.37
CA THR A 154 -11.67 -3.87 9.11
C THR A 154 -11.38 -2.78 8.07
N VAL A 155 -10.15 -2.79 7.53
CA VAL A 155 -9.71 -1.91 6.44
C VAL A 155 -10.12 -2.50 5.10
N HIS A 156 -10.78 -1.70 4.27
CA HIS A 156 -11.14 -2.06 2.90
C HIS A 156 -10.37 -1.15 1.95
N VAL A 157 -9.57 -1.73 1.07
CA VAL A 157 -8.76 -0.99 0.11
C VAL A 157 -9.56 -0.67 -1.14
N PHE A 158 -9.73 0.62 -1.42
CA PHE A 158 -10.33 1.17 -2.64
C PHE A 158 -9.24 1.68 -3.58
N SER A 159 -8.45 0.76 -4.13
CA SER A 159 -7.48 1.08 -5.16
C SER A 159 -8.13 1.08 -6.56
N GLN A 160 -7.42 1.59 -7.56
CA GLN A 160 -7.84 1.53 -8.96
C GLN A 160 -8.05 0.09 -9.47
N ASP A 161 -8.91 -0.06 -10.48
CA ASP A 161 -9.25 -1.31 -11.17
C ASP A 161 -9.60 -2.48 -10.24
N PHE A 162 -10.18 -2.18 -9.07
CA PHE A 162 -10.56 -3.16 -8.05
C PHE A 162 -9.39 -4.07 -7.62
N SER A 163 -8.15 -3.56 -7.66
CA SER A 163 -6.97 -4.36 -7.29
C SER A 163 -6.98 -4.80 -5.83
N HIS A 164 -7.66 -4.04 -4.98
CA HIS A 164 -7.61 -4.17 -3.51
C HIS A 164 -6.19 -4.21 -2.93
N ILE A 165 -5.19 -3.75 -3.68
CA ILE A 165 -3.81 -3.55 -3.23
C ILE A 165 -3.63 -2.05 -3.10
N HIS A 166 -3.30 -1.61 -1.89
CA HIS A 166 -3.20 -0.21 -1.56
C HIS A 166 -2.12 0.45 -2.45
N ASP A 167 -2.39 1.65 -2.97
CA ASP A 167 -1.46 2.43 -3.79
C ASP A 167 -0.83 1.69 -4.99
N ILE A 168 -1.50 0.67 -5.55
CA ILE A 168 -0.91 -0.13 -6.64
C ILE A 168 -0.58 0.73 -7.87
N ASP A 169 -1.24 1.88 -8.02
CA ASP A 169 -1.02 2.83 -9.10
C ASP A 169 0.40 3.43 -9.07
N LYS A 170 1.05 3.47 -7.90
CA LYS A 170 2.47 3.87 -7.79
C LYS A 170 3.43 2.97 -8.54
N LEU A 171 3.01 1.75 -8.90
CA LEU A 171 3.78 0.83 -9.71
C LEU A 171 3.64 1.09 -11.22
N ASP A 172 2.94 2.12 -11.68
CA ASP A 172 3.08 2.56 -13.06
C ASP A 172 4.51 3.09 -13.32
N PRO A 173 5.19 2.73 -14.43
CA PRO A 173 6.54 3.23 -14.71
C PRO A 173 6.65 4.76 -14.69
N ILE A 174 5.61 5.47 -15.15
CA ILE A 174 5.59 6.94 -15.16
C ILE A 174 5.39 7.47 -13.74
N MET A 175 4.55 6.80 -12.93
CA MET A 175 4.44 7.10 -11.50
C MET A 175 5.78 6.92 -10.79
N MET A 176 6.48 5.82 -11.06
CA MET A 176 7.80 5.54 -10.46
C MET A 176 8.80 6.66 -10.78
N VAL A 177 8.83 7.14 -12.03
CA VAL A 177 9.67 8.28 -12.43
C VAL A 177 9.26 9.55 -11.68
N GLY A 178 7.97 9.92 -11.68
CA GLY A 178 7.50 11.12 -11.01
C GLY A 178 7.75 11.12 -9.49
N TYR A 179 7.54 9.98 -8.83
CA TYR A 179 7.86 9.81 -7.41
C TYR A 179 9.37 9.93 -7.16
N SER A 180 10.22 9.35 -8.02
CA SER A 180 11.67 9.44 -7.85
C SER A 180 12.18 10.87 -8.03
N GLU A 181 11.68 11.60 -9.03
CA GLU A 181 11.98 13.03 -9.21
C GLU A 181 11.56 13.86 -7.99
N ARG A 182 10.42 13.53 -7.38
CA ARG A 182 9.96 14.24 -6.19
C ARG A 182 10.75 13.89 -4.94
N PHE A 183 10.95 12.61 -4.66
CA PHE A 183 11.42 12.15 -3.35
C PHE A 183 12.93 11.92 -3.30
N GLU A 184 13.56 11.55 -4.41
CA GLU A 184 15.02 11.40 -4.49
C GLU A 184 15.67 12.75 -4.87
N ASP A 185 15.12 13.47 -5.85
CA ASP A 185 15.73 14.72 -6.34
C ASP A 185 15.19 15.98 -5.66
N ASN A 186 14.06 15.88 -4.93
CA ASN A 186 13.33 17.01 -4.34
C ASN A 186 12.89 18.07 -5.37
N VAL A 187 12.49 17.64 -6.57
CA VAL A 187 12.02 18.52 -7.65
C VAL A 187 10.54 18.30 -7.92
N SER A 188 9.79 19.38 -8.13
CA SER A 188 8.37 19.33 -8.51
C SER A 188 8.24 19.49 -10.02
N THR A 189 8.37 18.39 -10.75
CA THR A 189 8.25 18.36 -12.21
C THR A 189 6.80 18.32 -12.70
N SER A 190 6.59 18.63 -13.98
CA SER A 190 5.29 18.49 -14.65
C SER A 190 4.81 17.03 -14.66
N VAL A 191 5.72 16.05 -14.76
CA VAL A 191 5.39 14.62 -14.58
C VAL A 191 4.89 14.35 -13.16
N TRP A 192 5.60 14.81 -12.13
CA TRP A 192 5.17 14.65 -10.73
C TRP A 192 3.78 15.24 -10.48
N ASN A 193 3.50 16.44 -11.01
CA ASN A 193 2.20 17.09 -10.84
C ASN A 193 1.05 16.24 -11.40
N GLN A 194 1.23 15.67 -12.60
CA GLN A 194 0.25 14.76 -13.20
C GLN A 194 0.11 13.45 -12.41
N CYS A 195 1.22 12.91 -11.89
CA CYS A 195 1.19 11.74 -11.02
C CYS A 195 0.38 11.98 -9.74
N VAL A 196 0.58 13.12 -9.06
CA VAL A 196 -0.17 13.48 -7.84
C VAL A 196 -1.64 13.69 -8.12
N GLU A 197 -1.97 14.44 -9.17
CA GLU A 197 -3.35 14.68 -9.56
C GLU A 197 -4.07 13.36 -9.81
N ARG A 198 -3.45 12.46 -10.59
CA ARG A 198 -4.01 11.13 -10.88
C ARG A 198 -4.17 10.30 -9.62
N HIS A 199 -3.13 10.21 -8.80
CA HIS A 199 -3.10 9.40 -7.57
C HIS A 199 -4.21 9.84 -6.59
N THR A 200 -4.32 11.14 -6.35
CA THR A 200 -5.32 11.71 -5.43
C THR A 200 -6.74 11.63 -5.97
N THR A 201 -6.91 11.51 -7.29
CA THR A 201 -8.23 11.40 -7.94
C THR A 201 -8.76 9.97 -7.95
N VAL A 202 -7.91 8.94 -7.89
CA VAL A 202 -8.38 7.54 -7.92
C VAL A 202 -8.36 6.83 -6.58
N ASN A 203 -7.56 7.31 -5.63
CA ASN A 203 -7.43 6.69 -4.32
C ASN A 203 -8.30 7.47 -3.30
N PRO A 204 -9.46 6.92 -2.88
CA PRO A 204 -10.40 7.64 -2.03
C PRO A 204 -9.89 7.92 -0.62
N HIS A 205 -8.84 7.22 -0.18
CA HIS A 205 -8.20 7.47 1.10
C HIS A 205 -7.35 8.76 1.12
N HIS A 206 -7.14 9.43 -0.02
CA HIS A 206 -6.50 10.75 -0.02
C HIS A 206 -7.49 11.85 0.34
N GLN A 207 -7.09 12.74 1.25
CA GLN A 207 -7.92 13.86 1.70
C GLN A 207 -8.27 14.88 0.60
N ALA A 208 -7.56 14.87 -0.52
CA ALA A 208 -7.89 15.69 -1.70
C ALA A 208 -8.93 15.05 -2.64
N HIS A 209 -9.25 13.77 -2.43
CA HIS A 209 -10.18 13.05 -3.29
C HIS A 209 -11.60 13.63 -3.19
N CYS A 210 -12.30 13.67 -4.32
CA CYS A 210 -13.68 14.19 -4.46
C CYS A 210 -14.69 13.61 -3.44
N LEU A 211 -14.41 12.42 -2.91
CA LEU A 211 -15.18 11.75 -1.84
C LEU A 211 -15.45 12.66 -0.63
N TRP A 212 -14.48 13.51 -0.29
CA TRP A 212 -14.47 14.35 0.90
C TRP A 212 -15.01 15.77 0.68
N HIS A 213 -15.19 16.17 -0.59
CA HIS A 213 -15.42 17.56 -0.99
C HIS A 213 -16.73 17.77 -1.75
N ASP A 214 -17.60 16.74 -1.77
CA ASP A 214 -18.88 16.75 -2.48
C ASP A 214 -18.76 17.15 -3.97
N CYS A 215 -17.60 16.88 -4.60
CA CYS A 215 -17.29 17.25 -5.98
C CYS A 215 -18.09 16.47 -7.04
N CYS A 216 -19.08 15.66 -6.67
CA CYS A 216 -19.88 14.91 -7.64
C CYS A 216 -20.68 15.88 -8.53
N LEU A 217 -20.22 16.05 -9.77
CA LEU A 217 -20.84 16.92 -10.78
C LEU A 217 -22.19 16.38 -11.29
N ASP A 218 -22.48 15.09 -11.07
CA ASP A 218 -23.72 14.46 -11.49
C ASP A 218 -24.69 14.25 -10.32
N LYS A 219 -25.68 15.15 -10.20
CA LYS A 219 -26.74 15.14 -9.18
C LYS A 219 -27.65 13.90 -9.24
N LYS A 220 -27.48 13.00 -10.21
CA LYS A 220 -28.35 11.83 -10.41
C LYS A 220 -27.74 10.48 -10.01
N GLY A 221 -26.47 10.40 -9.59
CA GLY A 221 -25.89 9.06 -9.36
C GLY A 221 -24.64 8.96 -8.49
N CYS A 222 -24.05 10.07 -8.05
CA CYS A 222 -22.84 10.05 -7.24
C CYS A 222 -23.15 10.71 -5.89
N PHE A 223 -23.71 9.92 -4.99
CA PHE A 223 -23.63 10.18 -3.56
C PHE A 223 -22.76 9.06 -3.01
N PHE A 224 -21.52 9.38 -2.66
CA PHE A 224 -20.75 8.43 -1.87
C PHE A 224 -21.49 8.25 -0.55
N CYS A 225 -22.10 7.08 -0.37
CA CYS A 225 -22.82 6.80 0.85
C CYS A 225 -21.86 6.81 2.04
N ASP A 226 -22.40 7.05 3.24
CA ASP A 226 -21.59 7.10 4.46
C ASP A 226 -20.78 5.82 4.68
N ASP A 227 -21.29 4.66 4.24
CA ASP A 227 -20.54 3.39 4.30
C ASP A 227 -19.23 3.45 3.48
N ILE A 228 -19.25 3.99 2.26
CA ILE A 228 -18.05 4.15 1.44
C ILE A 228 -17.08 5.14 2.10
N ARG A 229 -17.59 6.26 2.62
CA ARG A 229 -16.76 7.25 3.32
C ARG A 229 -16.12 6.68 4.58
N ILE A 230 -16.84 5.90 5.37
CA ILE A 230 -16.31 5.23 6.57
C ILE A 230 -15.24 4.20 6.20
N LYS A 231 -15.46 3.41 5.15
CA LYS A 231 -14.45 2.44 4.70
C LYS A 231 -13.19 3.15 4.19
N ALA A 232 -13.32 4.23 3.42
CA ALA A 232 -12.19 5.04 2.96
C ALA A 232 -11.48 5.76 4.13
N LEU A 233 -12.21 6.19 5.16
CA LEU A 233 -11.64 6.77 6.37
C LEU A 233 -10.76 5.76 7.12
N ARG A 234 -11.20 4.50 7.21
CA ARG A 234 -10.39 3.42 7.80
C ARG A 234 -9.12 3.15 6.99
N GLU A 235 -9.22 3.15 5.66
CA GLU A 235 -8.05 3.04 4.78
C GLU A 235 -7.09 4.22 4.99
N MET A 236 -7.60 5.45 5.08
CA MET A 236 -6.80 6.65 5.33
C MET A 236 -6.08 6.59 6.67
N VAL A 237 -6.79 6.22 7.75
CA VAL A 237 -6.16 6.06 9.06
C VAL A 237 -5.10 4.96 9.02
N CYS A 238 -5.37 3.83 8.36
CA CYS A 238 -4.40 2.77 8.16
C CYS A 238 -3.14 3.27 7.42
N ASP A 239 -3.31 4.01 6.33
CA ASP A 239 -2.23 4.63 5.56
C ASP A 239 -1.38 5.59 6.42
N LYS A 240 -2.01 6.55 7.12
CA LYS A 240 -1.24 7.52 7.93
C LYS A 240 -0.50 6.85 9.09
N VAL A 241 -1.15 5.89 9.75
CA VAL A 241 -0.54 5.13 10.84
C VAL A 241 0.59 4.23 10.32
N SER A 242 0.43 3.56 9.18
CA SER A 242 1.50 2.74 8.60
C SER A 242 2.70 3.58 8.18
N ARG A 243 2.47 4.78 7.63
CA ARG A 243 3.54 5.75 7.35
C ARG A 243 4.26 6.21 8.61
N ARG A 244 3.53 6.47 9.70
CA ARG A 244 4.13 6.81 10.99
C ARG A 244 5.00 5.67 11.53
N VAL A 245 4.50 4.44 11.48
CA VAL A 245 5.26 3.25 11.90
C VAL A 245 6.55 3.13 11.06
N GLN A 246 6.42 3.22 9.73
CA GLN A 246 7.53 3.11 8.79
C GLN A 246 8.58 4.21 9.00
N LYS A 247 8.17 5.49 9.03
CA LYS A 247 9.09 6.64 8.91
C LYS A 247 9.46 7.29 10.25
N ASN A 248 8.61 7.19 11.28
CA ASN A 248 8.85 7.87 12.56
C ASN A 248 9.18 6.93 13.70
N LEU A 249 8.67 5.68 13.67
CA LEU A 249 8.82 4.72 14.77
C LEU A 249 9.80 3.58 14.45
N GLY A 250 10.50 3.63 13.31
CA GLY A 250 11.48 2.60 12.94
C GLY A 250 10.87 1.19 12.86
N GLY A 251 9.61 1.09 12.46
CA GLY A 251 8.87 -0.17 12.37
C GLY A 251 8.26 -0.69 13.67
N HIS A 252 8.34 0.06 14.78
CA HIS A 252 7.81 -0.38 16.07
C HIS A 252 6.30 -0.21 16.19
N MET A 253 5.58 -1.34 16.23
CA MET A 253 4.14 -1.41 16.49
C MET A 253 3.88 -1.25 17.99
N SER A 254 3.34 -0.10 18.40
CA SER A 254 3.03 0.22 19.81
C SER A 254 1.89 1.24 19.88
N ASP A 255 1.38 1.56 21.06
CA ASP A 255 0.29 2.55 21.21
C ASP A 255 0.65 3.94 20.64
N LYS A 256 1.94 4.27 20.53
CA LYS A 256 2.42 5.50 19.90
C LYS A 256 2.13 5.58 18.40
N MET A 257 1.80 4.46 17.75
CA MET A 257 1.46 4.43 16.32
C MET A 257 0.17 5.19 16.02
N TRP A 258 -0.74 5.29 16.99
CA TRP A 258 -2.00 6.02 16.85
C TRP A 258 -1.85 7.54 17.01
N ASP A 259 -0.69 8.02 17.46
CA ASP A 259 -0.40 9.45 17.68
C ASP A 259 -0.01 10.15 16.36
N VAL A 260 -0.87 10.08 15.34
CA VAL A 260 -0.68 10.77 14.06
C VAL A 260 -1.05 12.24 14.21
N GLU A 261 -0.20 13.13 13.70
CA GLU A 261 -0.45 14.57 13.75
C GLU A 261 -1.63 14.99 12.85
N VAL A 262 -2.44 15.93 13.34
CA VAL A 262 -3.62 16.48 12.62
C VAL A 262 -3.26 17.04 11.24
N THR A 263 -2.04 17.54 11.07
CA THR A 263 -1.50 18.08 9.81
C THR A 263 -1.55 17.08 8.66
N TYR A 264 -1.45 15.77 8.93
CA TYR A 264 -1.53 14.71 7.92
C TYR A 264 -2.94 14.50 7.34
N PHE A 265 -3.97 15.07 7.99
CA PHE A 265 -5.36 15.04 7.56
C PHE A 265 -5.81 16.38 6.95
N LYS A 266 -4.89 17.34 6.79
CA LYS A 266 -5.19 18.66 6.25
C LYS A 266 -5.81 18.54 4.84
N GLY A 267 -7.05 18.99 4.71
CA GLY A 267 -7.85 18.85 3.49
C GLY A 267 -9.15 18.10 3.73
N LEU A 268 -9.30 17.36 4.82
CA LEU A 268 -10.61 16.88 5.24
C LEU A 268 -11.52 18.03 5.73
N SER A 269 -12.83 17.84 5.63
CA SER A 269 -13.79 18.65 6.37
C SER A 269 -13.67 18.41 7.88
N GLU A 270 -14.09 19.38 8.69
CA GLU A 270 -14.01 19.29 10.16
C GLU A 270 -14.71 18.02 10.69
N GLU A 271 -15.86 17.66 10.12
CA GLU A 271 -16.60 16.45 10.49
C GLU A 271 -15.76 15.18 10.28
N TRP A 272 -15.12 15.04 9.11
CA TRP A 272 -14.33 13.84 8.79
C TRP A 272 -13.00 13.83 9.53
N LEU A 273 -12.41 14.99 9.79
CA LEU A 273 -11.25 15.12 10.66
C LEU A 273 -11.58 14.63 12.07
N GLN A 274 -12.69 15.09 12.65
CA GLN A 274 -13.12 14.65 13.98
C GLN A 274 -13.33 13.13 14.01
N LYS A 275 -13.99 12.55 13.00
CA LYS A 275 -14.17 11.09 12.88
C LYS A 275 -12.85 10.33 12.78
N ALA A 276 -11.85 10.85 12.06
CA ALA A 276 -10.52 10.26 12.00
C ALA A 276 -9.85 10.24 13.38
N MET A 277 -9.93 11.36 14.11
CA MET A 277 -9.35 11.48 15.46
C MET A 277 -10.05 10.57 16.46
N GLU A 278 -11.37 10.48 16.43
CA GLU A 278 -12.16 9.56 17.27
C GLU A 278 -11.81 8.10 17.00
N LEU A 279 -11.67 7.72 15.72
CA LEU A 279 -11.24 6.37 15.34
C LEU A 279 -9.84 6.05 15.89
N MET A 280 -8.85 6.93 15.68
CA MET A 280 -7.50 6.71 16.24
C MET A 280 -7.50 6.64 17.77
N HIS A 281 -8.29 7.47 18.44
CA HIS A 281 -8.44 7.44 19.90
C HIS A 281 -9.05 6.12 20.40
N SER A 282 -10.09 5.62 19.74
CA SER A 282 -10.66 4.29 20.06
C SER A 282 -9.66 3.16 19.88
N LEU A 283 -8.90 3.19 18.78
CA LEU A 283 -7.90 2.17 18.46
C LEU A 283 -6.76 2.15 19.49
N LYS A 284 -6.40 3.32 20.04
CA LYS A 284 -5.43 3.47 21.13
C LYS A 284 -5.94 2.92 22.46
N ASN A 285 -7.18 3.24 22.85
CA ASN A 285 -7.68 2.94 24.19
C ASN A 285 -8.33 1.55 24.37
N ASP A 286 -8.53 0.78 23.29
CA ASP A 286 -9.03 -0.60 23.38
C ASP A 286 -8.00 -1.61 23.94
N VAL A 287 -6.95 -1.15 24.63
CA VAL A 287 -5.98 -2.00 25.34
C VAL A 287 -6.47 -2.36 26.76
N ASP A 288 -7.40 -1.58 27.34
CA ASP A 288 -7.77 -1.69 28.76
C ASP A 288 -9.07 -2.46 29.04
N LYS A 289 -9.62 -3.22 28.07
CA LYS A 289 -10.94 -3.88 28.22
C LYS A 289 -10.96 -5.41 28.16
N ASN A 290 -9.81 -6.07 28.15
CA ASN A 290 -9.73 -7.54 28.25
C ASN A 290 -8.84 -7.97 29.42
#